data_AF-A0AA95EST6-F1
#
_entry.id   AF-A0AA95EST6-F1
#
_cell.length_a   1.000
_cell.length_b   1.000
_cell.length_c   1.000
_cell.angle_alpha   90.00
_cell.angle_beta   90.00
_cell.angle_gamma   90.00
#
_symmetry.space_group_name_H-M   'P 1'
#
loop_
_entity.id
_entity.type
_entity.pdbx_description
1 polymer ?
#
loop_
_entity_poly.entity_id
_entity_poly.type
_entity_poly.pdbx_seq_one_letter_code
_entity_poly.pdbx_strand_id
1 'polypeptide(L)'
;MLDRASKSIFIHQRKTGGVAVIGAFGYTPDSPDWHAYNNGVLDKGWEARPAGYYIFTTIRNPFDRLISAWKYLESTRNRGLLEVLLNPPQEGADYRHLTRPQVAILRDTAGNLVPDYLMRFEHLQEDFDAVCDRIGKPRTALRKVNVGDARERHYRPYFNVDTRHLAETLFRDDLDAFGYSF
;
A
#
# COMPACT_ATOMS: atom_id res chain seq x y z
N MET A 1 7.55 11.78 3.54
CA MET A 1 6.65 11.77 2.42
C MET A 1 5.71 12.97 2.43
N LEU A 2 6.00 14.00 3.23
CA LEU A 2 5.39 15.32 3.11
C LEU A 2 6.22 16.13 2.10
N ASP A 3 5.58 16.73 1.11
CA ASP A 3 6.20 17.71 0.22
C ASP A 3 5.49 19.05 0.38
N ARG A 4 6.21 20.01 0.97
CA ARG A 4 5.70 21.35 1.27
C ARG A 4 5.60 22.23 0.03
N ALA A 5 6.43 21.99 -0.98
CA ALA A 5 6.44 22.80 -2.21
C ALA A 5 5.19 22.52 -3.05
N SER A 6 4.84 21.24 -3.20
CA SER A 6 3.60 20.83 -3.90
C SER A 6 2.38 20.73 -2.98
N LYS A 7 2.54 21.01 -1.68
CA LYS A 7 1.53 20.79 -0.64
C LYS A 7 0.87 19.42 -0.76
N SER A 8 1.69 18.37 -0.83
CA SER A 8 1.21 17.01 -0.99
C SER A 8 1.76 16.04 0.06
N ILE A 9 1.02 14.98 0.34
CA ILE A 9 1.40 13.92 1.28
C ILE A 9 1.21 12.57 0.61
N PHE A 10 2.27 11.78 0.55
CA PHE A 10 2.19 10.38 0.14
C PHE A 10 2.16 9.46 1.36
N ILE A 11 1.04 8.76 1.60
CA ILE A 11 0.97 7.71 2.62
C ILE A 11 1.51 6.42 2.01
N HIS A 12 2.66 5.92 2.48
CA HIS A 12 3.31 4.76 1.86
C HIS A 12 2.79 3.43 2.39
N GLN A 13 1.99 2.76 1.55
CA GLN A 13 1.53 1.40 1.78
C GLN A 13 2.60 0.36 1.41
N ARG A 14 2.72 -0.69 2.22
CA ARG A 14 3.67 -1.76 1.96
C ARG A 14 3.16 -2.68 0.86
N LYS A 15 4.07 -3.06 -0.05
CA LYS A 15 3.84 -4.04 -1.15
C LYS A 15 2.88 -3.57 -2.25
N THR A 16 2.70 -2.26 -2.39
CA THR A 16 1.83 -1.61 -3.39
C THR A 16 2.60 -0.73 -4.39
N GLY A 17 3.92 -0.95 -4.57
CA GLY A 17 4.74 -0.16 -5.49
C GLY A 17 5.21 1.20 -4.98
N GLY A 18 4.95 1.53 -3.71
CA GLY A 18 5.28 2.84 -3.14
C GLY A 18 6.76 3.23 -3.17
N VAL A 19 7.69 2.26 -3.21
CA VAL A 19 9.14 2.55 -3.38
C VAL A 19 9.43 3.28 -4.70
N ALA A 20 8.72 2.94 -5.78
CA ALA A 20 8.90 3.61 -7.06
C ALA A 20 8.41 5.06 -7.01
N VAL A 21 7.25 5.29 -6.37
CA VAL A 21 6.68 6.62 -6.13
C VAL A 21 7.65 7.45 -5.30
N ILE A 22 8.11 6.91 -4.17
CA ILE A 22 9.08 7.55 -3.29
C ILE A 22 10.34 7.99 -4.05
N GLY A 23 10.89 7.10 -4.88
CA GLY A 23 12.07 7.40 -5.69
C GLY A 23 11.82 8.53 -6.70
N ALA A 24 10.65 8.55 -7.34
CA ALA A 24 10.28 9.60 -8.29
C ALA A 24 10.09 10.97 -7.63
N PHE A 25 9.63 11.00 -6.38
CA PHE A 25 9.53 12.23 -5.59
C PHE A 25 10.87 12.66 -4.95
N GLY A 26 11.93 11.85 -5.08
CA GLY A 26 13.25 12.16 -4.53
C GLY A 26 13.27 12.21 -3.00
N TYR A 27 12.31 11.58 -2.32
CA TYR A 27 12.36 11.47 -0.87
C TYR A 27 13.61 10.64 -0.50
N THR A 28 14.43 11.13 0.43
CA THR A 28 15.62 10.42 0.94
C THR A 28 15.51 10.18 2.45
N PRO A 29 16.16 9.16 3.03
CA PRO A 29 16.13 8.92 4.47
C PRO A 29 16.57 10.11 5.32
N ASP A 30 17.46 10.96 4.79
CA ASP A 30 17.98 12.15 5.47
C ASP A 30 17.02 13.35 5.42
N SER A 31 15.96 13.27 4.62
CA SER A 31 14.96 14.34 4.54
C SER A 31 14.13 14.37 5.83
N PRO A 32 13.99 15.51 6.52
CA PRO A 32 13.22 15.60 7.77
C PRO A 32 11.77 15.16 7.57
N ASP A 33 11.23 15.42 6.38
CA ASP A 33 9.87 15.09 6.02
C ASP A 33 9.71 13.63 5.56
N TRP A 34 10.78 12.81 5.42
CA TRP A 34 10.74 11.43 4.88
C TRP A 34 9.76 10.51 5.60
N HIS A 35 9.77 10.50 6.93
CA HIS A 35 8.90 9.63 7.72
C HIS A 35 7.54 10.26 8.05
N ALA A 36 7.37 11.57 7.83
CA ALA A 36 6.12 12.25 8.12
C ALA A 36 4.94 11.57 7.40
N TYR A 37 3.95 11.14 8.19
CA TYR A 37 2.70 10.53 7.75
C TYR A 37 2.85 9.22 6.97
N ASN A 38 4.02 8.56 7.04
CA ASN A 38 4.26 7.27 6.38
C ASN A 38 3.29 6.19 6.88
N ASN A 39 2.89 6.26 8.15
CA ASN A 39 1.90 5.35 8.75
C ASN A 39 0.47 5.92 8.73
N GLY A 40 0.21 6.94 7.91
CA GLY A 40 -1.10 7.57 7.73
C GLY A 40 -1.71 8.03 9.05
N VAL A 41 -2.98 7.68 9.27
CA VAL A 41 -3.75 8.03 10.48
C VAL A 41 -3.17 7.44 11.79
N LEU A 42 -2.31 6.43 11.69
CA LEU A 42 -1.64 5.79 12.83
C LEU A 42 -0.24 6.37 13.08
N ASP A 43 0.12 7.46 12.39
CA ASP A 43 1.37 8.18 12.64
C ASP A 43 1.24 9.04 13.90
N LYS A 44 2.31 9.16 14.71
CA LYS A 44 2.28 9.94 15.96
C LYS A 44 1.98 11.42 15.71
N GLY A 45 2.33 11.93 14.53
CA GLY A 45 2.04 13.32 14.15
C GLY A 45 0.65 13.54 13.53
N TRP A 46 -0.18 12.50 13.41
CA TRP A 46 -1.53 12.61 12.83
C TRP A 46 -2.57 12.93 13.90
N GLU A 47 -2.77 14.22 14.17
CA GLU A 47 -3.84 14.70 15.05
C GLU A 47 -5.17 14.84 14.28
N ALA A 48 -5.09 15.38 13.07
CA ALA A 48 -6.20 15.54 12.14
C ALA A 48 -5.68 15.53 10.69
N ARG A 49 -6.58 15.36 9.71
CA ARG A 49 -6.22 15.46 8.28
C ARG A 49 -5.57 16.83 8.01
N PRO A 50 -4.30 16.89 7.54
CA PRO A 50 -3.61 18.15 7.34
C PRO A 50 -4.33 19.07 6.34
N ALA A 51 -4.69 20.27 6.80
CA ALA A 51 -5.43 21.23 6.01
C ALA A 51 -4.58 21.76 4.83
N GLY A 52 -5.20 21.88 3.66
CA GLY A 52 -4.54 22.41 2.46
C GLY A 52 -3.52 21.48 1.81
N TYR A 53 -3.41 20.23 2.25
CA TYR A 53 -2.59 19.21 1.59
C TYR A 53 -3.44 18.27 0.73
N TYR A 54 -2.89 17.92 -0.43
CA TYR A 54 -3.38 16.85 -1.28
C TYR A 54 -2.75 15.52 -0.85
N ILE A 55 -3.57 14.61 -0.34
CA ILE A 55 -3.14 13.34 0.23
C ILE A 55 -3.39 12.22 -0.78
N PHE A 56 -2.38 11.42 -1.07
CA PHE A 56 -2.52 10.29 -1.98
C PHE A 56 -1.76 9.08 -1.47
N THR A 57 -2.11 7.90 -1.99
CA THR A 57 -1.47 6.64 -1.61
C THR A 57 -1.53 5.65 -2.77
N THR A 58 -0.81 4.54 -2.63
CA THR A 58 -0.90 3.38 -3.53
C THR A 58 -1.65 2.24 -2.85
N ILE A 59 -2.66 1.69 -3.51
CA ILE A 59 -3.36 0.47 -3.12
C ILE A 59 -3.07 -0.65 -4.11
N ARG A 60 -3.28 -1.89 -3.71
CA ARG A 60 -3.17 -3.08 -4.58
C ARG A 60 -4.26 -4.06 -4.23
N ASN A 61 -4.65 -4.90 -5.19
CA ASN A 61 -5.51 -6.05 -4.92
C ASN A 61 -4.98 -6.81 -3.67
N PRO A 62 -5.80 -7.00 -2.60
CA PRO A 62 -5.33 -7.58 -1.35
C PRO A 62 -4.75 -9.00 -1.48
N PHE A 63 -5.27 -9.82 -2.40
CA PHE A 63 -4.75 -11.17 -2.65
C PHE A 63 -3.36 -11.11 -3.28
N ASP A 64 -3.17 -10.24 -4.27
CA ASP A 64 -1.88 -10.04 -4.92
C ASP A 64 -0.85 -9.43 -3.95
N ARG A 65 -1.29 -8.47 -3.11
CA ARG A 65 -0.48 -7.88 -2.05
C ARG A 65 -0.03 -8.94 -1.05
N LEU A 66 -0.94 -9.82 -0.62
CA LEU A 66 -0.65 -10.93 0.30
C LEU A 66 0.41 -11.86 -0.29
N ILE A 67 0.25 -12.33 -1.53
CA ILE A 67 1.23 -13.22 -2.17
C ILE A 67 2.59 -12.52 -2.33
N SER A 68 2.58 -11.25 -2.71
CA SER A 68 3.81 -10.45 -2.84
C SER A 68 4.54 -10.29 -1.50
N ALA A 69 3.81 -10.16 -0.40
CA ALA A 69 4.36 -10.07 0.95
C ALA A 69 4.84 -11.44 1.46
N TRP A 70 4.03 -12.49 1.27
CA TRP A 70 4.31 -13.86 1.69
C TRP A 70 5.61 -14.38 1.08
N LYS A 71 5.85 -14.13 -0.22
CA LYS A 71 7.11 -14.47 -0.91
C LYS A 71 8.30 -13.59 -0.48
N TYR A 72 8.04 -12.38 -0.02
CA TYR A 72 9.09 -11.39 0.30
C TYR A 72 9.64 -11.57 1.71
N LEU A 73 8.78 -11.87 2.69
CA LEU A 73 9.20 -11.97 4.09
C LEU A 73 9.89 -13.30 4.35
N GLU A 74 11.07 -13.23 4.97
CA GLU A 74 11.84 -14.42 5.34
C GLU A 74 11.08 -15.35 6.29
N SER A 75 10.31 -14.78 7.20
CA SER A 75 9.46 -15.48 8.17
C SER A 75 8.32 -16.29 7.54
N THR A 76 7.98 -16.04 6.27
CA THR A 76 6.83 -16.70 5.61
C THR A 76 7.15 -17.36 4.28
N ARG A 77 8.19 -16.94 3.55
CA ARG A 77 8.49 -17.40 2.19
C ARG A 77 8.74 -18.91 2.05
N ASN A 78 9.10 -19.57 3.14
CA ASN A 78 9.35 -21.01 3.21
C ASN A 78 8.22 -21.79 3.91
N ARG A 79 7.10 -21.13 4.24
CA ARG A 79 5.93 -21.71 4.93
C ARG A 79 4.73 -21.79 4.01
N GLY A 80 3.86 -22.76 4.23
CA GLY A 80 2.63 -22.90 3.44
C GLY A 80 1.69 -21.70 3.63
N LEU A 81 1.02 -21.26 2.56
CA LEU A 81 0.09 -20.12 2.65
C LEU A 81 -1.04 -20.37 3.67
N LEU A 82 -1.57 -21.58 3.72
CA LEU A 82 -2.59 -21.96 4.71
C LEU A 82 -2.08 -21.83 6.15
N GLU A 83 -0.87 -22.31 6.43
CA GLU A 83 -0.25 -22.23 7.76
C GLU A 83 -0.12 -20.77 8.23
N VAL A 84 0.30 -19.88 7.32
CA VAL A 84 0.44 -18.45 7.58
C VAL A 84 -0.91 -17.79 7.79
N LEU A 85 -1.94 -18.14 7.01
CA LEU A 85 -3.29 -17.58 7.14
C LEU A 85 -4.06 -18.09 8.36
N LEU A 86 -3.74 -19.28 8.88
CA LEU A 86 -4.29 -19.79 10.13
C LEU A 86 -3.69 -19.08 11.36
N ASN A 87 -2.46 -18.59 11.26
CA ASN A 87 -1.78 -17.85 12.34
C ASN A 87 -1.18 -16.54 11.80
N PRO A 88 -2.02 -15.59 11.34
CA PRO A 88 -1.56 -14.38 10.69
C PRO A 88 -0.89 -13.45 11.72
N PRO A 89 0.28 -12.85 11.41
CA PRO A 89 0.88 -11.86 12.29
C PRO A 89 -0.09 -10.70 12.54
N GLN A 90 -0.17 -10.22 13.78
CA GLN A 90 -1.08 -9.14 14.18
C GLN A 90 -0.34 -7.85 14.58
N GLU A 91 0.99 -7.92 14.72
CA GLU A 91 1.83 -6.77 15.09
C GLU A 91 3.21 -6.82 14.43
N GLY A 92 4.00 -5.77 14.62
CA GLY A 92 5.38 -5.71 14.17
C GLY A 92 5.56 -5.49 12.66
N ALA A 93 6.74 -5.86 12.15
CA ALA A 93 7.09 -5.66 10.75
C ALA A 93 6.25 -6.54 9.82
N ASP A 94 6.07 -7.80 10.15
CA ASP A 94 5.35 -8.77 9.32
C ASP A 94 3.89 -8.38 9.17
N TYR A 95 3.22 -7.98 10.26
CA TYR A 95 1.85 -7.45 10.20
C TYR A 95 1.74 -6.29 9.21
N ARG A 96 2.64 -5.30 9.30
CA ARG A 96 2.61 -4.13 8.40
C ARG A 96 2.81 -4.49 6.92
N HIS A 97 3.55 -5.55 6.62
CA HIS A 97 3.85 -5.96 5.25
C HIS A 97 2.85 -6.97 4.68
N LEU A 98 2.32 -7.86 5.51
CA LEU A 98 1.59 -9.06 5.10
C LEU A 98 0.08 -8.96 5.34
N THR A 99 -0.34 -8.70 6.57
CA THR A 99 -1.72 -8.99 7.04
C THR A 99 -2.49 -7.77 7.52
N ARG A 100 -1.83 -6.64 7.79
CA ARG A 100 -2.52 -5.38 8.12
C ARG A 100 -3.34 -4.92 6.93
N PRO A 101 -4.67 -4.73 7.06
CA PRO A 101 -5.49 -4.15 6.01
C PRO A 101 -4.92 -2.79 5.58
N GLN A 102 -4.95 -2.50 4.28
CA GLN A 102 -4.50 -1.22 3.74
C GLN A 102 -5.36 -0.08 4.32
N VAL A 103 -6.67 -0.27 4.48
CA VAL A 103 -7.57 0.72 5.09
C VAL A 103 -7.17 1.12 6.51
N ALA A 104 -6.45 0.26 7.25
CA ALA A 104 -6.13 0.47 8.66
C ALA A 104 -5.27 1.73 8.91
N ILE A 105 -4.57 2.24 7.89
CA ILE A 105 -3.82 3.50 7.97
C ILE A 105 -4.44 4.63 7.14
N LEU A 106 -5.58 4.39 6.51
CA LEU A 106 -6.22 5.31 5.57
C LEU A 106 -7.60 5.79 6.04
N ARG A 107 -8.20 5.15 7.05
CA ARG A 107 -9.51 5.55 7.58
C ARG A 107 -9.38 6.37 8.85
N ASP A 108 -10.05 7.51 8.91
CA ASP A 108 -10.17 8.28 10.14
C ASP A 108 -11.09 7.59 11.17
N THR A 109 -11.24 8.19 12.35
CA THR A 109 -12.09 7.66 13.42
C THR A 109 -13.59 7.66 13.08
N ALA A 110 -14.00 8.42 12.06
CA ALA A 110 -15.36 8.41 11.53
C ALA A 110 -15.56 7.37 10.41
N GLY A 111 -14.50 6.64 10.04
CA GLY A 111 -14.53 5.60 9.00
C GLY A 111 -14.31 6.11 7.58
N ASN A 112 -14.03 7.40 7.39
CA ASN A 112 -13.82 7.98 6.07
C ASN A 112 -12.38 7.80 5.60
N LEU A 113 -12.20 7.54 4.31
CA LEU A 113 -10.86 7.53 3.72
C LEU A 113 -10.27 8.95 3.69
N VAL A 114 -9.05 9.09 4.21
CA VAL A 114 -8.32 10.36 4.26
C VAL A 114 -7.60 10.74 2.96
N PRO A 115 -7.16 9.82 2.07
CA PRO A 115 -6.55 10.20 0.80
C PRO A 115 -7.58 10.78 -0.17
N ASP A 116 -7.18 11.84 -0.87
CA ASP A 116 -7.89 12.42 -2.01
C ASP A 116 -7.77 11.55 -3.27
N TYR A 117 -6.73 10.71 -3.35
CA TYR A 117 -6.53 9.81 -4.49
C TYR A 117 -5.87 8.49 -4.11
N LEU A 118 -6.43 7.41 -4.66
CA LEU A 118 -5.95 6.04 -4.50
C LEU A 118 -5.37 5.56 -5.82
N MET A 119 -4.05 5.53 -5.92
CA MET A 119 -3.35 4.97 -7.09
C MET A 119 -3.41 3.45 -7.03
N ARG A 120 -3.90 2.79 -8.07
CA ARG A 120 -3.93 1.33 -8.17
C ARG A 120 -2.59 0.84 -8.68
N PHE A 121 -2.01 -0.14 -7.99
CA PHE A 121 -0.77 -0.79 -8.41
C PHE A 121 -0.87 -1.34 -9.84
N GLU A 122 -2.06 -1.78 -10.23
CA GLU A 122 -2.41 -2.32 -11.53
C GLU A 122 -2.26 -1.28 -12.66
N HIS A 123 -2.46 0.01 -12.36
CA HIS A 123 -2.35 1.13 -13.30
C HIS A 123 -1.37 2.21 -12.79
N LEU A 124 -0.32 1.77 -12.08
CA LEU A 124 0.47 2.66 -11.22
C LEU A 124 1.09 3.87 -11.95
N GLN A 125 1.58 3.68 -13.19
CA GLN A 125 2.16 4.79 -13.96
C GLN A 125 1.10 5.83 -14.35
N GLU A 126 -0.05 5.37 -14.85
CA GLU A 126 -1.14 6.24 -15.30
C GLU A 126 -1.69 7.05 -14.12
N ASP A 127 -1.90 6.39 -12.99
CA ASP A 127 -2.35 7.04 -11.76
C ASP A 127 -1.31 8.01 -11.18
N PHE A 128 -0.03 7.68 -11.27
CA PHE A 128 1.05 8.57 -10.86
C PHE A 128 1.12 9.82 -11.72
N ASP A 129 0.99 9.68 -13.04
CA ASP A 129 0.92 10.82 -13.96
C ASP A 129 -0.25 11.74 -13.62
N ALA A 130 -1.41 11.18 -13.29
CA ALA A 130 -2.59 11.94 -12.85
C ALA A 130 -2.37 12.65 -11.50
N VAL A 131 -1.60 12.06 -10.58
CA VAL A 131 -1.20 12.75 -9.35
C VAL A 131 -0.25 13.90 -9.64
N CYS A 132 0.79 13.68 -10.47
CA CYS A 132 1.73 14.71 -10.89
C CYS A 132 1.02 15.92 -11.48
N ASP A 133 0.06 15.70 -12.39
CA ASP A 133 -0.73 16.77 -12.99
C ASP A 133 -1.51 17.59 -11.94
N ARG A 134 -2.13 16.91 -10.96
CA ARG A 134 -2.94 17.58 -9.92
C ARG A 134 -2.11 18.41 -8.95
N ILE A 135 -0.89 17.97 -8.64
CA ILE A 135 0.00 18.66 -7.68
C ILE A 135 1.03 19.56 -8.36
N GLY A 136 0.95 19.73 -9.69
CA GLY A 136 1.83 20.60 -10.47
C GLY A 136 3.29 20.10 -10.57
N LYS A 137 3.50 18.78 -10.58
CA LYS A 137 4.82 18.17 -10.78
C LYS A 137 5.00 17.60 -12.19
N PRO A 138 6.24 17.53 -12.70
CA PRO A 138 6.50 16.87 -13.96
C PRO A 138 6.19 15.38 -13.86
N ARG A 139 5.48 14.86 -14.87
CA ARG A 139 5.31 13.42 -15.05
C ARG A 139 6.69 12.77 -15.20
N THR A 140 6.90 11.69 -14.46
CA THR A 140 8.18 10.99 -14.42
C THR A 140 7.92 9.50 -14.54
N ALA A 141 8.65 8.82 -15.43
CA ALA A 141 8.54 7.37 -15.56
C ALA A 141 8.97 6.71 -14.25
N LEU A 142 8.07 5.93 -13.65
CA LEU A 142 8.34 5.19 -12.44
C LEU A 142 9.34 4.08 -12.75
N ARG A 143 10.41 4.00 -11.94
CA ARG A 143 11.34 2.90 -12.02
C ARG A 143 10.60 1.60 -11.73
N LYS A 144 10.77 0.62 -12.60
CA LYS A 144 10.30 -0.75 -12.37
C LYS A 144 11.14 -1.39 -11.25
N VAL A 145 10.64 -1.37 -10.03
CA VAL A 145 11.28 -1.97 -8.85
C VAL A 145 10.57 -3.28 -8.51
N ASN A 146 11.32 -4.36 -8.25
CA ASN A 146 10.78 -5.68 -7.89
C ASN A 146 9.76 -6.25 -8.88
N VAL A 147 10.09 -6.20 -10.18
CA VAL A 147 9.30 -6.87 -11.22
C VAL A 147 9.51 -8.37 -11.07
N GLY A 148 8.66 -9.03 -10.28
CA GLY A 148 8.52 -10.49 -10.38
C GLY A 148 8.13 -10.88 -11.80
N ASP A 149 8.38 -12.13 -12.18
CA ASP A 149 8.07 -12.63 -13.52
C ASP A 149 6.59 -12.34 -13.84
N ALA A 150 6.28 -11.96 -15.09
CA ALA A 150 4.89 -11.70 -15.50
C ALA A 150 4.00 -12.92 -15.24
N ARG A 151 4.58 -14.13 -15.26
CA ARG A 151 3.93 -15.41 -14.89
C ARG A 151 3.59 -15.52 -13.39
N GLU A 152 4.37 -14.87 -12.52
CA GLU A 152 4.15 -14.84 -11.07
C GLU A 152 3.11 -13.80 -10.61
N ARG A 153 2.68 -12.90 -11.51
CA ARG A 153 1.66 -11.87 -11.20
C ARG A 153 0.25 -12.43 -11.05
N HIS A 154 0.03 -13.66 -11.51
CA HIS A 154 -1.22 -14.36 -11.25
C HIS A 154 -1.15 -14.90 -9.83
N TYR A 155 -1.77 -14.19 -8.89
CA TYR A 155 -1.88 -14.62 -7.49
C TYR A 155 -2.80 -15.82 -7.32
N ARG A 156 -3.78 -16.01 -8.24
CA ARG A 156 -4.83 -17.02 -8.13
C ARG A 156 -4.33 -18.47 -7.95
N PRO A 157 -3.29 -18.95 -8.65
CA PRO A 157 -2.77 -20.30 -8.47
C PRO A 157 -2.21 -20.62 -7.07
N TYR A 158 -1.96 -19.60 -6.23
CA TYR A 158 -1.51 -19.81 -4.86
C TYR A 158 -2.66 -20.12 -3.90
N PHE A 159 -3.91 -19.93 -4.32
CA PHE A 159 -5.08 -20.11 -3.47
C PHE A 159 -5.84 -21.38 -3.80
N ASN A 160 -6.25 -22.09 -2.75
CA ASN A 160 -7.33 -23.07 -2.80
C ASN A 160 -8.58 -22.43 -2.15
N VAL A 161 -9.66 -23.21 -2.02
CA VAL A 161 -10.92 -22.71 -1.43
C VAL A 161 -10.71 -22.18 -0.01
N ASP A 162 -9.95 -22.91 0.82
CA ASP A 162 -9.73 -22.55 2.23
C ASP A 162 -8.90 -21.27 2.37
N THR A 163 -7.75 -21.19 1.68
CA THR A 163 -6.88 -20.02 1.75
C THR A 163 -7.52 -18.80 1.13
N ARG A 164 -8.34 -18.97 0.10
CA ARG A 164 -9.15 -17.88 -0.46
C ARG A 164 -10.13 -17.34 0.58
N HIS A 165 -10.91 -18.22 1.22
CA HIS A 165 -11.89 -17.80 2.21
C HIS A 165 -11.25 -17.11 3.42
N LEU A 166 -10.10 -17.61 3.88
CA LEU A 166 -9.32 -16.96 4.95
C LEU A 166 -8.83 -15.58 4.54
N ALA A 167 -8.32 -15.43 3.30
CA ALA A 167 -7.86 -14.13 2.80
C ALA A 167 -9.03 -13.15 2.56
N GLU A 168 -10.17 -13.62 2.06
CA GLU A 168 -11.40 -12.82 1.92
C GLU A 168 -11.90 -12.31 3.28
N THR A 169 -11.80 -13.14 4.32
CA THR A 169 -12.15 -12.75 5.69
C THR A 169 -11.16 -11.73 6.24
N LEU A 170 -9.86 -12.00 6.12
CA LEU A 170 -8.79 -11.16 6.64
C LEU A 170 -8.78 -9.76 6.00
N PHE A 171 -9.09 -9.66 4.71
CA PHE A 171 -9.02 -8.40 3.95
C PHE A 171 -10.37 -7.85 3.55
N ARG A 172 -11.47 -8.26 4.20
CA ARG A 172 -12.83 -7.82 3.86
C ARG A 172 -12.94 -6.31 3.73
N ASP A 173 -12.43 -5.56 4.70
CA ASP A 173 -12.51 -4.10 4.68
C ASP A 173 -11.77 -3.47 3.49
N ASP A 174 -10.64 -4.06 3.07
CA ASP A 174 -9.93 -3.60 1.87
C ASP A 174 -10.71 -3.94 0.59
N LEU A 175 -11.30 -5.14 0.52
CA LEU A 175 -12.10 -5.58 -0.62
C LEU A 175 -13.30 -4.65 -0.82
N ASP A 176 -14.01 -4.37 0.26
CA ASP A 176 -15.19 -3.50 0.27
C ASP A 176 -14.80 -2.04 -0.03
N ALA A 177 -13.76 -1.51 0.62
CA ALA A 177 -13.35 -0.12 0.47
C ALA A 177 -12.82 0.22 -0.93
N PHE A 178 -12.18 -0.74 -1.60
CA PHE A 178 -11.48 -0.50 -2.86
C PHE A 178 -12.12 -1.20 -4.07
N GLY A 179 -13.22 -1.91 -3.86
CA GLY A 179 -13.95 -2.62 -4.92
C GLY A 179 -13.13 -3.75 -5.55
N TYR A 180 -12.40 -4.50 -4.72
CA TYR A 180 -11.69 -5.70 -5.18
C TYR A 180 -12.50 -6.96 -4.89
N SER A 181 -12.33 -7.94 -5.78
CA SER A 181 -12.77 -9.31 -5.57
C SER A 181 -11.64 -10.25 -6.00
N PHE A 182 -11.77 -11.53 -5.63
CA PHE A 182 -10.91 -12.59 -6.13
C PHE A 182 -11.06 -12.79 -7.64
#